data_AF-A0A7W6PTA8-F1
#
_entry.id   AF-A0A7W6PTA8-F1
#
_cell.length_a   1.000
_cell.length_b   1.000
_cell.length_c   1.000
_cell.angle_alpha   90.00
_cell.angle_beta   90.00
_cell.angle_gamma   90.00
#
_symmetry.space_group_name_H-M   'P 1'
#
loop_
_entity.id
_entity.type
_entity.pdbx_description
1 polymer ?
#
loop_
_entity_poly.entity_id
_entity_poly.type
_entity_poly.pdbx_seq_one_letter_code
_entity_poly.pdbx_strand_id
1 'polypeptide(L)'
;MEQHYRLYIVTDTPERAAEYFFGHGLALVPSWTKIVSKIDEIAAIPDGARAVGVWFVPFDLRNERWILRRCEVNIIGDHFEVLDAIRQWQAKSATAPAEQVIDHQPETLAPSPEVEPEAPAPQPPPAIPAMQQPAAPRWK
;
A
#
# COMPACT_ATOMS: atom_id res chain seq x y z
N MET A 1 -16.98 -14.85 2.94
CA MET A 1 -17.78 -13.78 2.31
C MET A 1 -16.83 -12.97 1.46
N GLU A 2 -17.13 -12.78 0.17
CA GLU A 2 -16.27 -12.01 -0.72
C GLU A 2 -16.56 -10.51 -0.56
N GLN A 3 -15.53 -9.71 -0.27
CA GLN A 3 -15.68 -8.27 -0.08
C GLN A 3 -15.62 -7.55 -1.43
N HIS A 4 -16.80 -7.31 -2.02
CA HIS A 4 -16.92 -6.50 -3.23
C HIS A 4 -16.80 -5.01 -2.88
N TYR A 5 -15.75 -4.37 -3.40
CA TYR A 5 -15.58 -2.92 -3.33
C TYR A 5 -16.37 -2.25 -4.47
N ARG A 6 -16.84 -1.02 -4.26
CA ARG A 6 -17.53 -0.22 -5.28
C ARG A 6 -16.58 0.34 -6.35
N LEU A 7 -15.29 0.40 -6.03
CA LEU A 7 -14.21 0.80 -6.91
C LEU A 7 -12.92 0.07 -6.53
N TYR A 8 -12.19 -0.42 -7.54
CA TYR A 8 -10.79 -0.82 -7.40
C TYR A 8 -9.90 0.19 -8.17
N ILE A 9 -8.85 0.71 -7.54
CA ILE A 9 -7.87 1.61 -8.16
C ILE A 9 -6.56 0.86 -8.28
N VAL A 10 -6.20 0.45 -9.48
CA VAL A 10 -4.96 -0.27 -9.78
C VAL A 10 -3.83 0.71 -10.02
N THR A 11 -2.68 0.54 -9.34
CA THR A 11 -1.57 1.48 -9.43
C THR A 11 -0.22 0.90 -9.02
N ASP A 12 0.86 1.55 -9.44
CA ASP A 12 2.21 1.30 -8.92
C ASP A 12 2.47 1.95 -7.55
N THR A 13 1.82 3.08 -7.24
CA THR A 13 2.07 3.93 -6.06
C THR A 13 0.75 4.26 -5.35
N PRO A 14 0.36 3.49 -4.31
CA PRO A 14 -0.92 3.66 -3.62
C PRO A 14 -1.17 5.05 -3.02
N GLU A 15 -0.13 5.68 -2.49
CA GLU A 15 -0.21 6.96 -1.80
C GLU A 15 -0.56 8.08 -2.79
N ARG A 16 0.11 8.12 -3.94
CA ARG A 16 -0.20 9.05 -5.03
C ARG A 16 -1.57 8.80 -5.64
N ALA A 17 -2.02 7.55 -5.72
CA ALA A 17 -3.38 7.25 -6.16
C ALA A 17 -4.44 7.75 -5.16
N ALA A 18 -4.18 7.63 -3.86
CA ALA A 18 -5.04 8.20 -2.82
C ALA A 18 -5.10 9.74 -2.92
N GLU A 19 -3.94 10.41 -3.02
CA GLU A 19 -3.85 11.86 -3.20
C GLU A 19 -4.56 12.33 -4.48
N TYR A 20 -4.34 11.64 -5.61
CA TYR A 20 -4.91 11.99 -6.91
C TYR A 20 -6.43 11.86 -6.97
N PHE A 21 -6.99 10.76 -6.45
CA PHE A 21 -8.44 10.54 -6.48
C PHE A 21 -9.19 11.19 -5.32
N PHE A 22 -8.61 11.25 -4.12
CA PHE A 22 -9.32 11.65 -2.91
C PHE A 22 -8.81 12.96 -2.30
N GLY A 23 -7.62 13.45 -2.67
CA GLY A 23 -7.02 14.65 -2.06
C GLY A 23 -6.42 14.41 -0.67
N HIS A 24 -6.31 13.15 -0.25
CA HIS A 24 -5.84 12.73 1.08
C HIS A 24 -4.96 11.47 0.97
N GLY A 25 -4.12 11.24 1.98
CA GLY A 25 -3.27 10.04 2.05
C GLY A 25 -4.06 8.74 2.25
N LEU A 26 -3.39 7.60 2.02
CA LEU A 26 -3.99 6.26 1.94
C LEU A 26 -4.90 5.87 3.14
N ALA A 27 -4.55 6.30 4.35
CA ALA A 27 -5.33 6.02 5.57
C ALA A 27 -6.73 6.69 5.61
N LEU A 28 -6.98 7.68 4.76
CA LEU A 28 -8.26 8.39 4.66
C LEU A 28 -9.07 7.99 3.42
N VAL A 29 -8.64 6.97 2.66
CA VAL A 29 -9.39 6.46 1.51
C VAL A 29 -10.70 5.83 1.98
N PRO A 30 -11.86 6.14 1.37
CA PRO A 30 -13.13 5.58 1.79
C PRO A 30 -13.18 4.06 1.65
N SER A 31 -13.68 3.37 2.69
CA SER A 31 -13.72 1.90 2.80
C SER A 31 -14.51 1.15 1.72
N TRP A 32 -15.27 1.86 0.88
CA TRP A 32 -15.90 1.30 -0.31
C TRP A 32 -14.99 1.24 -1.54
N THR A 33 -13.77 1.80 -1.47
CA THR A 33 -12.71 1.69 -2.47
C THR A 33 -11.61 0.75 -1.98
N LYS A 34 -10.99 0.00 -2.90
CA LYS A 34 -9.69 -0.66 -2.66
C LYS A 34 -8.64 -0.10 -3.62
N ILE A 35 -7.51 0.36 -3.08
CA ILE A 35 -6.31 0.64 -3.89
C ILE A 35 -5.48 -0.65 -3.97
N VAL A 36 -5.00 -0.99 -5.17
CA VAL A 36 -4.42 -2.29 -5.53
C VAL A 36 -3.08 -2.09 -6.23
N SER A 37 -2.00 -2.61 -5.64
CA SER A 37 -0.63 -2.47 -6.19
C SER A 37 0.19 -3.76 -6.26
N LYS A 38 -0.39 -4.92 -5.88
CA LYS A 38 0.25 -6.24 -6.00
C LYS A 38 -0.32 -7.00 -7.20
N ILE A 39 0.52 -7.71 -7.93
CA ILE A 39 0.15 -8.47 -9.15
C ILE A 39 -0.95 -9.50 -8.85
N ASP A 40 -0.86 -10.20 -7.73
CA ASP A 40 -1.85 -11.20 -7.31
C ASP A 40 -3.20 -10.57 -6.95
N GLU A 41 -3.19 -9.37 -6.36
CA GLU A 41 -4.40 -8.62 -6.04
C GLU A 41 -5.06 -8.01 -7.28
N ILE A 42 -4.28 -7.68 -8.33
CA ILE A 42 -4.80 -7.34 -9.66
C ILE A 42 -5.45 -8.57 -10.31
N ALA A 43 -4.82 -9.75 -10.19
CA ALA A 43 -5.38 -11.01 -10.69
C ALA A 43 -6.71 -11.38 -9.98
N ALA A 44 -6.86 -11.01 -8.71
CA ALA A 44 -8.04 -11.28 -7.89
C ALA A 44 -9.19 -10.25 -8.04
N ILE A 45 -9.08 -9.23 -8.91
CA ILE A 45 -10.19 -8.31 -9.18
C ILE A 45 -11.34 -9.12 -9.83
N PRO A 46 -12.57 -9.12 -9.25
CA PRO A 46 -13.65 -9.99 -9.73
C PRO A 46 -14.22 -9.55 -11.08
N ASP A 47 -14.92 -10.47 -11.74
CA ASP A 47 -15.66 -10.15 -12.96
C ASP A 47 -16.83 -9.19 -12.67
N GLY A 48 -17.12 -8.29 -13.61
CA GLY A 48 -18.07 -7.18 -13.41
C GLY A 48 -17.59 -6.08 -12.45
N ALA A 49 -16.33 -6.10 -11.99
CA ALA A 49 -15.81 -5.06 -11.09
C ALA A 49 -15.70 -3.70 -11.78
N ARG A 50 -16.05 -2.63 -11.05
CA ARG A 50 -15.71 -1.26 -11.42
C ARG A 50 -14.27 -0.99 -11.02
N ALA A 51 -13.37 -0.83 -12.01
CA ALA A 51 -11.95 -0.69 -11.73
C ALA A 51 -11.22 0.18 -12.75
N VAL A 52 -10.31 1.03 -12.26
CA VAL A 52 -9.51 1.98 -13.05
C VAL A 52 -8.02 1.79 -12.79
N GLY A 53 -7.18 1.99 -13.80
CA GLY A 53 -5.72 1.97 -13.66
C GLY A 53 -5.13 3.38 -13.72
N VAL A 54 -4.27 3.73 -12.75
CA VAL A 54 -3.52 5.00 -12.70
C VAL A 54 -2.05 4.72 -12.42
N TRP A 55 -1.15 5.34 -13.20
CA TRP A 55 0.26 5.00 -13.18
C TRP A 55 1.15 6.25 -13.02
N PHE A 56 2.13 6.17 -12.13
CA PHE A 56 3.04 7.26 -11.74
C PHE A 56 4.52 6.96 -12.02
N VAL A 57 4.83 5.76 -12.52
CA VAL A 57 6.15 5.35 -13.04
C VAL A 57 6.01 4.81 -14.49
N PRO A 58 7.11 4.65 -15.24
CA PRO A 58 7.09 3.96 -16.54
C PRO A 58 6.54 2.52 -16.45
N PHE A 59 6.10 1.99 -17.60
CA PHE A 59 5.45 0.70 -17.73
C PHE A 59 6.19 -0.47 -17.05
N ASP A 60 5.46 -1.32 -16.34
CA ASP A 60 5.97 -2.45 -15.57
C ASP A 60 5.05 -3.69 -15.60
N LEU A 61 5.42 -4.75 -14.85
CA LEU A 61 4.64 -5.99 -14.77
C LEU A 61 3.24 -5.81 -14.14
N ARG A 62 2.99 -4.72 -13.41
CA ARG A 62 1.66 -4.40 -12.86
C ARG A 62 0.77 -3.79 -13.94
N ASN A 63 1.31 -2.95 -14.81
CA ASN A 63 0.65 -2.50 -16.03
C ASN A 63 0.29 -3.69 -16.93
N GLU A 64 1.23 -4.60 -17.16
CA GLU A 64 1.00 -5.80 -17.97
C GLU A 64 -0.10 -6.70 -17.37
N ARG A 65 -0.02 -7.02 -16.08
CA ARG A 65 -1.06 -7.82 -15.41
C ARG A 65 -2.43 -7.13 -15.46
N TRP A 66 -2.49 -5.80 -15.34
CA TRP A 66 -3.73 -5.04 -15.45
C TRP A 66 -4.34 -5.08 -16.86
N ILE A 67 -3.52 -4.99 -17.90
CA ILE A 67 -3.96 -5.15 -19.29
C ILE A 67 -4.51 -6.57 -19.49
N LEU A 68 -3.75 -7.60 -19.09
CA LEU A 68 -4.19 -9.00 -19.17
C LEU A 68 -5.50 -9.22 -18.41
N ARG A 69 -5.66 -8.68 -17.20
CA ARG A 69 -6.90 -8.86 -16.42
C ARG A 69 -8.13 -8.26 -17.11
N ARG A 70 -7.99 -7.11 -17.78
CA ARG A 70 -9.06 -6.51 -18.60
C ARG A 70 -9.35 -7.27 -19.90
N CYS A 71 -8.51 -8.22 -20.30
CA CYS A 71 -8.79 -9.17 -21.38
C CYS A 71 -9.37 -10.51 -20.88
N GLU A 72 -9.19 -10.84 -19.59
CA GLU A 72 -9.73 -12.04 -18.95
C GLU A 72 -11.20 -11.89 -18.48
N VAL A 73 -11.58 -10.71 -17.98
CA VAL A 73 -12.88 -10.46 -17.35
C VAL A 73 -13.45 -9.10 -17.73
N ASN A 74 -14.77 -8.93 -17.59
CA ASN A 74 -15.48 -7.68 -17.87
C ASN A 74 -15.24 -6.64 -16.75
N ILE A 75 -14.21 -5.82 -16.94
CA ILE A 75 -13.93 -4.67 -16.07
C ILE A 75 -14.67 -3.43 -16.58
N ILE A 76 -15.47 -2.80 -15.71
CA ILE A 76 -16.23 -1.59 -16.05
C ILE A 76 -15.42 -0.35 -15.69
N GLY A 77 -14.74 0.23 -16.69
CA GLY A 77 -13.72 1.27 -16.50
C GLY A 77 -14.25 2.69 -16.28
N ASP A 78 -15.28 3.10 -17.03
CA ASP A 78 -15.74 4.49 -17.10
C ASP A 78 -17.13 4.69 -16.49
N HIS A 79 -17.19 5.19 -15.26
CA HIS A 79 -18.45 5.55 -14.60
C HIS A 79 -18.40 6.95 -13.98
N PHE A 80 -19.12 7.89 -14.59
CA PHE A 80 -19.39 9.22 -14.02
C PHE A 80 -19.99 9.14 -12.60
N GLU A 81 -20.80 8.12 -12.31
CA GLU A 81 -21.37 7.83 -10.98
C GLU A 81 -20.29 7.65 -9.90
N VAL A 82 -19.15 7.06 -10.26
CA VAL A 82 -18.04 6.83 -9.32
C VAL A 82 -17.26 8.12 -9.11
N LEU A 83 -17.01 8.90 -10.17
CA LEU A 83 -16.41 10.23 -10.06
C LEU A 83 -17.29 11.19 -9.25
N ASP A 84 -18.61 11.07 -9.36
CA ASP A 84 -19.55 11.82 -8.52
C ASP A 84 -19.52 11.35 -7.06
N ALA A 85 -19.51 10.04 -6.80
CA ALA A 85 -19.35 9.50 -5.45
C ALA A 85 -18.03 9.94 -4.78
N ILE A 86 -16.94 10.02 -5.55
CA ILE A 86 -15.65 10.58 -5.10
C ILE A 86 -15.81 12.05 -4.73
N ARG A 87 -16.38 12.89 -5.60
CA ARG A 87 -16.61 14.34 -5.34
C ARG A 87 -17.52 14.58 -4.15
N GLN A 88 -18.61 13.82 -4.03
CA GLN A 88 -19.52 13.86 -2.89
C GLN A 88 -18.83 13.49 -1.58
N TRP A 89 -17.89 12.54 -1.63
CA TRP A 89 -17.09 12.17 -0.47
C TRP A 89 -16.08 13.27 -0.12
N GLN A 90 -15.34 13.80 -1.10
CA GLN A 90 -14.41 14.92 -0.92
C GLN A 90 -15.08 16.15 -0.28
N ALA A 91 -16.27 16.53 -0.76
CA ALA A 91 -17.04 17.65 -0.21
C ALA A 91 -17.46 17.42 1.25
N LYS A 92 -17.76 16.17 1.64
CA LYS A 92 -18.09 15.80 3.02
C LYS A 92 -16.84 15.83 3.90
N SER A 93 -15.74 15.22 3.45
CA SER A 93 -14.45 15.19 4.16
C SER A 93 -13.86 16.59 4.37
N ALA A 94 -14.06 17.52 3.44
CA ALA A 94 -13.64 18.92 3.58
C ALA A 94 -14.54 19.75 4.52
N THR A 95 -15.74 19.27 4.84
CA THR A 95 -16.70 19.97 5.74
C THR A 95 -16.63 19.44 7.17
N ALA A 96 -16.22 18.18 7.37
CA ALA A 96 -15.99 17.62 8.68
C ALA A 96 -14.74 18.25 9.34
N PRO A 97 -14.80 18.73 10.58
CA PRO A 97 -13.57 18.96 11.36
C PRO A 97 -12.84 17.61 11.52
N ALA A 98 -11.51 17.64 11.56
CA ALA A 98 -10.67 16.45 11.50
C ALA A 98 -10.65 15.65 12.82
N GLU A 99 -11.79 15.11 13.23
CA GLU A 99 -11.86 14.03 14.22
C GLU A 99 -11.18 12.80 13.64
N GLN A 100 -9.99 12.51 14.17
CA GLN A 100 -9.16 11.41 13.72
C GLN A 100 -9.81 10.10 14.18
N VAL A 101 -10.57 9.45 13.31
CA VAL A 101 -11.02 8.06 13.49
C VAL A 101 -9.82 7.15 13.27
N ILE A 102 -8.88 7.19 14.22
CA ILE A 102 -7.88 6.15 14.39
C ILE A 102 -8.63 4.97 14.97
N ASP A 103 -8.96 3.99 14.12
CA ASP A 103 -9.53 2.71 14.56
C ASP A 103 -8.43 1.90 15.26
N HIS A 104 -8.08 2.35 16.47
CA HIS A 104 -7.22 1.63 17.40
C HIS A 104 -7.99 0.40 17.86
N GLN A 105 -7.85 -0.69 17.09
CA GLN A 105 -8.16 -2.03 17.53
C GLN A 105 -7.52 -2.23 18.92
N PRO A 106 -8.31 -2.53 19.97
CA PRO A 106 -7.77 -2.68 21.32
C PRO A 106 -7.06 -4.03 21.44
N GLU A 107 -5.78 -4.07 21.06
CA GLU A 107 -4.89 -5.16 21.47
C GLU A 107 -4.79 -5.13 23.01
N THR A 108 -5.45 -6.10 23.64
CA THR A 108 -5.62 -6.17 25.09
C THR A 108 -4.29 -6.19 25.81
N LEU A 109 -4.08 -5.22 26.70
CA LEU A 109 -2.93 -5.11 27.59
C LEU A 109 -2.72 -6.41 28.40
N ALA A 110 -1.72 -7.20 28.01
CA ALA A 110 -1.15 -8.23 28.86
C ALA A 110 -0.17 -7.55 29.85
N PRO A 111 -0.38 -7.65 31.18
CA PRO A 111 0.44 -6.92 32.14
C PRO A 111 1.84 -7.52 32.27
N SER A 112 2.86 -6.66 32.22
CA SER A 112 4.25 -7.03 32.53
C SER A 112 4.50 -7.02 34.03
N PRO A 113 5.12 -8.06 34.62
CA PRO A 113 5.69 -8.00 35.96
C PRO A 113 7.15 -7.54 35.93
N GLU A 114 7.40 -6.40 36.56
CA GLU A 114 8.72 -5.85 36.95
C GLU A 114 9.37 -6.77 38.01
N VAL A 115 10.70 -6.96 38.08
CA VAL A 115 11.70 -6.25 38.93
C VAL A 115 13.05 -7.00 38.69
N GLU A 116 14.15 -6.39 38.22
CA GLU A 116 15.26 -5.72 38.98
C GLU A 116 16.16 -6.67 39.84
N PRO A 117 17.46 -6.38 40.14
CA PRO A 117 18.39 -5.33 39.64
C PRO A 117 19.84 -5.80 39.25
N GLU A 118 20.64 -4.81 38.79
CA GLU A 118 22.12 -4.69 38.84
C GLU A 118 23.08 -5.49 37.92
N ALA A 119 24.32 -4.97 37.79
CA ALA A 119 25.34 -5.33 36.79
C ALA A 119 26.76 -5.43 37.42
N PRO A 120 27.83 -5.84 36.69
CA PRO A 120 28.63 -4.85 35.94
C PRO A 120 29.30 -5.36 34.64
N ALA A 121 29.92 -4.47 33.85
CA ALA A 121 30.60 -4.78 32.58
C ALA A 121 32.15 -4.73 32.64
N PRO A 122 32.84 -5.78 32.12
CA PRO A 122 34.19 -5.67 31.51
C PRO A 122 34.47 -6.72 30.37
N GLN A 123 35.25 -6.54 29.28
CA GLN A 123 35.83 -5.43 28.49
C GLN A 123 35.95 -5.89 27.01
N PRO A 124 36.10 -4.99 25.98
CA PRO A 124 36.43 -5.37 24.59
C PRO A 124 37.95 -5.38 24.33
N PRO A 125 38.44 -5.77 23.13
CA PRO A 125 38.18 -7.00 22.34
C PRO A 125 39.52 -7.72 22.02
N PRO A 126 39.56 -8.64 21.03
CA PRO A 126 40.67 -8.64 20.09
C PRO A 126 40.21 -8.48 18.63
N ALA A 127 41.03 -7.85 17.79
CA ALA A 127 40.70 -7.56 16.40
C ALA A 127 40.86 -8.80 15.50
N ILE A 128 39.89 -9.02 14.60
CA ILE A 128 40.03 -9.96 13.48
C ILE A 128 40.94 -9.29 12.43
N PRO A 129 42.06 -9.92 12.00
CA PRO A 129 42.90 -9.35 10.96
C PRO A 129 42.15 -9.32 9.63
N ALA A 130 42.19 -8.18 8.93
CA ALA A 130 41.54 -8.02 7.64
C ALA A 130 42.19 -8.96 6.59
N MET A 131 41.41 -9.91 6.07
CA MET A 131 41.86 -10.72 4.93
C MET A 131 42.06 -9.82 3.71
N GLN A 132 43.24 -9.91 3.10
CA GLN A 132 43.62 -9.09 1.95
C GLN A 132 42.74 -9.46 0.74
N GLN A 133 42.16 -8.44 0.08
CA GLN A 133 41.49 -8.66 -1.20
C GLN A 133 42.53 -9.07 -2.27
N PRO A 134 42.27 -10.12 -3.08
CA PRO A 134 43.14 -10.45 -4.21
C PRO A 134 43.06 -9.34 -5.28
N ALA A 135 44.20 -9.03 -5.89
CA ALA A 135 44.29 -7.98 -6.91
C ALA A 135 43.54 -8.35 -8.20
N ALA A 136 42.91 -7.36 -8.83
CA ALA A 136 42.17 -7.55 -10.08
C ALA A 136 43.10 -7.95 -11.26
N PRO A 137 42.66 -8.85 -12.16
CA PRO A 137 43.47 -9.29 -13.29
C PRO A 137 43.68 -8.17 -14.32
N ARG A 138 44.93 -7.91 -14.68
CA ARG A 138 45.27 -7.16 -15.90
C ARG A 138 45.14 -8.06 -17.11
N TRP A 139 44.09 -7.82 -17.91
CA TRP A 139 44.00 -8.34 -19.27
C TRP A 139 45.03 -7.62 -20.16
N LYS A 140 45.48 -8.31 -21.21
CA LYS A 140 46.39 -7.80 -22.26
C LYS A 140 45.68 -7.87 -23.62
#